data_AF-A0A1Q9NN80-F1
#
_entry.id   AF-A0A1Q9NN80-F1
#
_cell.length_a   1.000
_cell.length_b   1.000
_cell.length_c   1.000
_cell.angle_alpha   90.00
_cell.angle_beta   90.00
_cell.angle_gamma   90.00
#
_symmetry.space_group_name_H-M   'P 1'
#
loop_
_entity.id
_entity.type
_entity.pdbx_description
1 polymer ?
#
loop_
_entity_poly.entity_id
_entity_poly.type
_entity_poly.pdbx_seq_one_letter_code
_entity_poly.pdbx_strand_id
1 'polypeptide(L)'
;MSELEGIALTIYDEVMDEIHEETQDAFENLLTKELIESLVSKIQELCASKVKETIVKYFSNEMSSVKKLILGERIARVVTAIAKEELREMIATITEQSFNVLDEFRNEIIGEVFEETEQ
;
A
#
# COMPACT_ATOMS: atom_id res chain seq x y z
N MET A 1 10.86 -34.07 -31.41
CA MET A 1 9.86 -33.33 -30.63
C MET A 1 8.55 -33.47 -31.38
N SER A 2 7.56 -34.10 -30.75
CA SER A 2 6.26 -34.32 -31.40
C SER A 2 5.48 -33.00 -31.44
N GLU A 3 4.66 -32.76 -32.46
CA GLU A 3 3.88 -31.50 -32.60
C GLU A 3 3.01 -31.20 -31.37
N LEU A 4 2.59 -32.24 -30.63
CA LEU A 4 1.88 -32.15 -29.36
C LEU A 4 2.71 -31.54 -28.22
N GLU A 5 4.04 -31.76 -28.20
CA GLU A 5 4.92 -31.08 -27.23
C GLU A 5 5.03 -29.59 -27.52
N GLY A 6 5.02 -29.19 -28.79
CA GLY A 6 5.10 -27.79 -29.20
C GLY A 6 3.82 -26.99 -28.88
N ILE A 7 2.66 -27.59 -29.08
CA ILE A 7 1.36 -26.98 -28.74
C ILE A 7 1.22 -26.84 -27.22
N ALA A 8 1.57 -27.87 -26.45
CA ALA A 8 1.52 -27.81 -24.99
C ALA A 8 2.46 -26.74 -24.41
N LEU A 9 3.65 -26.55 -24.99
CA LEU A 9 4.57 -25.47 -24.62
C LEU A 9 4.02 -24.08 -24.96
N THR A 10 3.35 -23.94 -26.10
CA THR A 10 2.75 -22.66 -26.51
C THR A 10 1.61 -22.26 -25.58
N ILE A 11 0.73 -23.20 -25.22
CA ILE A 11 -0.35 -22.98 -24.26
C ILE A 11 0.21 -22.64 -22.87
N TYR A 12 1.27 -23.34 -22.44
CA TYR A 12 1.93 -23.02 -21.17
C TYR A 12 2.51 -21.60 -21.16
N ASP A 13 3.19 -21.18 -22.23
CA ASP A 13 3.77 -19.84 -22.32
C ASP A 13 2.67 -18.75 -22.31
N GLU A 14 1.56 -18.97 -23.05
CA GLU A 14 0.40 -18.05 -23.05
C GLU A 14 -0.22 -17.89 -21.65
N VAL A 15 -0.47 -19.00 -20.94
CA VAL A 15 -1.01 -18.97 -19.57
C VAL A 15 -0.05 -18.26 -18.61
N MET A 16 1.26 -18.49 -18.74
CA MET A 16 2.25 -17.85 -17.86
C MET A 16 2.38 -16.34 -18.12
N ASP A 17 2.23 -15.89 -19.37
CA ASP A 17 2.21 -14.47 -19.73
C ASP A 17 0.94 -13.77 -19.19
N GLU A 18 -0.22 -14.42 -19.29
CA GLU A 18 -1.51 -13.89 -18.79
C GLU A 18 -1.48 -13.76 -17.25
N ILE A 19 -0.97 -14.77 -16.54
CA ILE A 19 -0.71 -14.69 -15.09
C ILE A 19 0.21 -13.51 -14.76
N HIS A 20 1.26 -13.29 -15.56
CA HIS A 20 2.20 -12.19 -15.32
C HIS A 20 1.53 -10.82 -15.49
N GLU A 21 0.76 -10.63 -16.56
CA GLU A 21 0.07 -9.38 -16.87
C GLU A 21 -0.98 -9.05 -15.79
N GLU A 22 -1.83 -10.01 -15.43
CA GLU A 22 -2.86 -9.81 -14.39
C GLU A 22 -2.24 -9.55 -13.01
N THR A 23 -1.17 -10.25 -12.67
CA THR A 23 -0.45 -10.03 -11.41
C THR A 23 0.15 -8.62 -11.38
N GLN A 24 0.73 -8.16 -12.49
CA GLN A 24 1.36 -6.85 -12.56
C GLN A 24 0.32 -5.73 -12.50
N ASP A 25 -0.79 -5.85 -13.22
CA ASP A 25 -1.89 -4.90 -13.18
C ASP A 25 -2.53 -4.81 -11.78
N ALA A 26 -2.70 -5.95 -11.10
CA ALA A 26 -3.18 -5.97 -9.72
C ALA A 26 -2.22 -5.25 -8.75
N PHE A 27 -0.91 -5.44 -8.90
CA PHE A 27 0.08 -4.74 -8.08
C PHE A 27 0.16 -3.25 -8.35
N GLU A 28 0.06 -2.81 -9.61
CA GLU A 28 0.05 -1.39 -9.96
C GLU A 28 -1.20 -0.68 -9.41
N ASN A 29 -2.35 -1.36 -9.39
CA ASN A 29 -3.58 -0.85 -8.80
C ASN A 29 -3.52 -0.73 -7.26
N LEU A 30 -2.77 -1.59 -6.57
CA LEU A 30 -2.58 -1.52 -5.12
C LEU A 30 -1.74 -0.30 -4.67
N LEU A 31 -0.93 0.28 -5.58
CA LEU A 31 -0.04 1.41 -5.29
C LEU A 31 -0.35 2.64 -6.16
N THR A 32 -1.63 2.86 -6.49
CA THR A 32 -2.03 4.02 -7.30
C THR A 32 -1.55 5.33 -6.67
N LYS A 33 -1.10 6.25 -7.54
CA LYS A 33 -0.68 7.59 -7.16
C LYS A 33 -1.75 8.33 -6.34
N GLU A 34 -3.02 8.08 -6.64
CA GLU A 34 -4.16 8.63 -5.90
C GLU A 34 -4.23 8.16 -4.44
N LEU A 35 -3.91 6.87 -4.18
CA LEU A 35 -3.86 6.32 -2.83
C LEU A 35 -2.78 6.99 -1.99
N ILE A 36 -1.60 7.23 -2.59
CA ILE A 36 -0.50 7.94 -1.94
C ILE A 36 -0.87 9.40 -1.66
N GLU A 37 -1.47 10.10 -2.63
CA GLU A 37 -1.90 11.49 -2.47
C GLU A 37 -2.99 11.64 -1.39
N SER A 38 -3.92 10.68 -1.34
CA SER A 38 -4.95 10.59 -0.29
C SER A 38 -4.33 10.39 1.09
N LEU A 39 -3.37 9.47 1.23
CA LEU A 39 -2.66 9.25 2.50
C LEU A 39 -1.90 10.50 2.94
N VAL A 40 -1.16 11.13 2.03
CA VAL A 40 -0.41 12.37 2.33
C VAL A 40 -1.35 13.45 2.82
N SER A 41 -2.51 13.63 2.17
CA SER A 41 -3.53 14.60 2.58
C SER A 41 -4.07 14.29 3.98
N LYS A 42 -4.40 13.02 4.27
CA LYS A 42 -4.85 12.58 5.61
C LYS A 42 -3.80 12.87 6.69
N ILE A 43 -2.54 12.53 6.45
CA ILE A 43 -1.43 12.81 7.37
C ILE A 43 -1.28 14.30 7.62
N GLN A 44 -1.37 15.13 6.57
CA GLN A 44 -1.26 16.58 6.67
C GLN A 44 -2.39 17.18 7.52
N GLU A 45 -3.64 16.76 7.31
CA GLU A 45 -4.79 17.22 8.09
C GLU A 45 -4.66 16.88 9.58
N LEU A 46 -4.33 15.61 9.88
CA LEU A 46 -4.14 15.15 11.25
C LEU A 46 -2.97 15.87 11.94
N CYS A 47 -1.86 16.03 11.23
CA CYS A 47 -0.71 16.78 11.72
C CYS A 47 -1.07 18.24 11.96
N ALA A 48 -1.75 18.92 11.03
CA ALA A 48 -2.11 20.33 11.16
C ALA A 48 -2.92 20.60 12.43
N SER A 49 -3.91 19.75 12.71
CA SER A 49 -4.71 19.83 13.92
C SER A 49 -3.85 19.67 15.19
N LYS A 50 -3.04 18.61 15.27
CA LYS A 50 -2.25 18.30 16.47
C LYS A 50 -1.09 19.27 16.70
N VAL A 51 -0.47 19.74 15.63
CA VAL A 51 0.56 20.78 15.68
C VAL A 51 -0.03 22.09 16.18
N LYS A 52 -1.19 22.50 15.68
CA LYS A 52 -1.90 23.69 16.16
C LYS A 52 -2.21 23.60 17.66
N GLU A 53 -2.78 22.49 18.12
CA GLU A 53 -3.02 22.25 19.55
C GLU A 53 -1.73 22.36 20.38
N THR A 54 -0.63 21.77 19.89
CA THR A 54 0.67 21.79 20.56
C THR A 54 1.21 23.21 20.65
N ILE A 55 1.12 23.99 19.57
CA ILE A 55 1.54 25.40 19.56
C ILE A 55 0.68 26.18 20.55
N VAL A 56 -0.64 26.12 20.48
CA VAL A 56 -1.55 26.85 21.38
C VAL A 56 -1.26 26.53 22.85
N LYS A 57 -0.93 25.28 23.16
CA LYS A 57 -0.69 24.83 24.53
C LYS A 57 0.67 25.26 25.10
N TYR A 58 1.70 25.35 24.26
CA TYR A 58 3.09 25.46 24.74
C TYR A 58 3.82 26.71 24.26
N PHE A 59 3.29 27.42 23.27
CA PHE A 59 3.90 28.65 22.75
C PHE A 59 3.59 29.85 23.65
N SER A 60 4.60 30.70 23.83
CA SER A 60 4.46 32.04 24.41
C SER A 60 5.40 33.00 23.69
N ASN A 61 4.95 34.24 23.48
CA ASN A 61 5.73 35.29 22.81
C ASN A 61 7.06 35.59 23.53
N GLU A 62 7.11 35.37 24.84
CA GLU A 62 8.30 35.60 25.68
C GLU A 62 9.20 34.37 25.81
N MET A 63 8.96 33.32 25.03
CA MET A 63 9.81 32.12 25.06
C MET A 63 11.25 32.42 24.63
N SER A 64 12.20 31.92 25.41
CA SER A 64 13.60 31.86 25.04
C SER A 64 13.84 30.93 23.84
N SER A 65 14.95 31.14 23.14
CA SER A 65 15.34 30.33 21.97
C SER A 65 15.42 28.83 22.29
N VAL A 66 15.94 28.46 23.47
CA VAL A 66 16.00 27.06 23.92
C VAL A 66 14.60 26.46 24.05
N LYS A 67 13.64 27.19 24.63
CA LYS A 67 12.26 26.70 24.75
C LYS A 67 11.59 26.57 23.38
N LYS A 68 11.89 27.46 22.43
CA LYS A 68 11.39 27.35 21.04
C LYS A 68 11.92 26.11 20.33
N LEU A 69 13.20 25.77 20.54
CA LEU A 69 13.79 24.53 20.03
C LEU A 69 13.08 23.28 20.61
N ILE A 70 12.84 23.26 21.92
CA ILE A 70 12.11 22.14 22.58
C ILE A 70 10.68 22.02 22.02
N LEU A 71 10.00 23.14 21.75
CA LEU A 71 8.69 23.13 21.12
C LEU A 71 8.75 22.57 19.69
N GLY A 72 9.75 22.98 18.90
CA GLY A 72 9.99 22.44 17.56
C GLY A 72 10.23 20.94 17.56
N GLU A 73 11.06 20.44 18.49
CA GLU A 73 11.31 19.01 18.65
C GLU A 73 10.02 18.26 19.03
N ARG A 74 9.22 18.81 19.95
CA ARG A 74 7.93 18.22 20.34
C ARG A 74 6.97 18.14 19.15
N ILE A 75 6.88 19.19 18.34
CA ILE A 75 6.09 19.22 17.11
C ILE A 75 6.58 18.16 16.12
N ALA A 76 7.89 18.06 15.91
CA ALA A 76 8.47 17.06 15.01
C ALA A 76 8.14 15.62 15.45
N ARG A 77 8.19 15.33 16.76
CA ARG A 77 7.78 14.04 17.31
C ARG A 77 6.29 13.74 17.06
N VAL A 78 5.42 14.74 17.19
CA VAL A 78 3.99 14.60 16.88
C VAL A 78 3.78 14.24 15.41
N VAL A 79 4.39 14.99 14.50
CA VAL A 79 4.31 14.73 13.04
C VAL A 79 4.82 13.33 12.71
N THR A 80 5.96 12.94 13.29
CA THR A 80 6.56 11.63 13.05
C THR A 80 5.68 10.49 13.56
N ALA A 81 5.07 10.64 14.74
CA ALA A 81 4.19 9.61 15.30
C ALA A 81 2.93 9.42 14.46
N ILE A 82 2.28 10.51 14.04
CA ILE A 82 1.10 10.45 13.17
C ILE A 82 1.46 9.82 11.84
N ALA A 83 2.50 10.32 11.15
CA ALA A 83 2.90 9.78 9.86
C ALA A 83 3.23 8.28 9.92
N LYS A 84 3.93 7.83 10.97
CA LYS A 84 4.26 6.41 11.16
C LYS A 84 3.03 5.54 11.35
N GLU A 85 2.07 5.98 12.15
CA GLU A 85 0.86 5.18 12.40
C GLU A 85 0.02 5.06 11.11
N GLU A 86 -0.20 6.17 10.42
CA GLU A 86 -0.97 6.19 9.18
C GLU A 86 -0.30 5.39 8.06
N LEU A 87 1.03 5.47 7.92
CA LEU A 87 1.78 4.63 6.99
C LEU A 87 1.67 3.14 7.35
N ARG A 88 1.71 2.81 8.64
CA ARG A 88 1.59 1.42 9.10
C ARG A 88 0.19 0.87 8.81
N GLU A 89 -0.86 1.66 9.02
CA GLU A 89 -2.23 1.28 8.67
C GLU A 89 -2.34 1.02 7.16
N MET A 90 -1.81 1.91 6.32
CA MET A 90 -1.80 1.73 4.86
C MET A 90 -1.08 0.44 4.45
N ILE A 91 0.10 0.17 5.01
CA ILE A 91 0.85 -1.06 4.73
C ILE A 91 0.04 -2.29 5.13
N ALA A 92 -0.63 -2.26 6.28
CA ALA A 92 -1.47 -3.36 6.74
C ALA A 92 -2.64 -3.61 5.76
N THR A 93 -3.32 -2.55 5.33
CA THR A 93 -4.41 -2.64 4.34
C THR A 93 -3.92 -3.19 3.00
N ILE A 94 -2.81 -2.69 2.46
CA ILE A 94 -2.22 -3.20 1.21
C ILE A 94 -1.87 -4.68 1.36
N THR A 95 -1.25 -5.06 2.48
CA THR A 95 -0.86 -6.46 2.73
C THR A 95 -2.09 -7.37 2.77
N GLU A 96 -3.15 -6.96 3.46
CA GLU A 96 -4.41 -7.71 3.53
C GLU A 96 -5.06 -7.83 2.14
N GLN A 97 -5.12 -6.73 1.39
CA GLN A 97 -5.65 -6.73 0.03
C GLN A 97 -4.83 -7.62 -0.92
N SER A 98 -3.49 -7.60 -0.83
CA SER A 98 -2.64 -8.50 -1.58
C SER A 98 -2.92 -9.98 -1.27
N PHE A 99 -3.17 -10.34 0.00
CA PHE A 99 -3.54 -11.71 0.33
C PHE A 99 -4.90 -12.11 -0.23
N ASN A 100 -5.88 -11.19 -0.24
CA ASN A 100 -7.18 -11.47 -0.84
C ASN A 100 -7.06 -11.71 -2.35
N VAL A 101 -6.31 -10.89 -3.08
CA VAL A 101 -6.04 -11.07 -4.51
C VAL A 101 -5.33 -12.40 -4.77
N LEU A 102 -4.33 -12.75 -3.96
CA LEU A 102 -3.65 -14.05 -4.08
C LEU A 102 -4.58 -15.24 -3.82
N ASP A 103 -5.52 -15.11 -2.89
CA ASP A 103 -6.53 -16.14 -2.63
C ASP A 103 -7.56 -16.24 -3.78
N GLU A 104 -7.93 -15.12 -4.41
CA GLU A 104 -8.76 -15.07 -5.62
C GLU A 104 -8.07 -15.79 -6.78
N PHE A 105 -6.84 -15.40 -7.12
CA PHE A 105 -6.04 -16.06 -8.15
C PHE A 105 -5.84 -17.56 -7.88
N ARG A 106 -5.60 -17.95 -6.62
CA ARG A 106 -5.52 -19.38 -6.26
C ARG A 106 -6.81 -20.11 -6.61
N ASN A 107 -7.96 -19.51 -6.30
CA ASN A 107 -9.25 -20.14 -6.53
C ASN A 107 -9.60 -20.19 -8.04
N GLU A 108 -9.23 -19.16 -8.80
CA GLU A 108 -9.38 -19.13 -10.26
C GLU A 108 -8.53 -20.20 -10.94
N ILE A 109 -7.23 -20.26 -10.63
CA ILE A 109 -6.32 -21.30 -11.16
C ILE A 109 -6.84 -22.70 -10.82
N ILE A 110 -7.31 -22.94 -9.58
CA ILE A 110 -7.89 -24.22 -9.21
C ILE A 110 -9.15 -24.50 -10.04
N GLY A 111 -10.03 -23.51 -10.19
CA GLY A 111 -11.27 -23.62 -10.97
C GLY A 111 -11.00 -23.99 -12.42
N GLU A 112 -10.10 -23.27 -13.08
CA GLU A 112 -9.71 -23.49 -14.47
C GLU A 112 -9.11 -24.88 -14.68
N VAL A 113 -8.18 -25.30 -13.81
CA VAL A 113 -7.58 -26.65 -13.89
C VAL A 113 -8.62 -27.76 -13.72
N PHE A 114 -9.63 -27.58 -12.87
CA PHE A 114 -10.71 -28.56 -12.70
C PHE A 114 -11.67 -28.58 -13.90
N GLU A 115 -12.02 -27.43 -14.47
CA GLU A 115 -12.87 -27.36 -15.68
C GLU A 115 -12.19 -27.97 -16.91
N GLU A 116 -10.87 -27.82 -17.04
CA GLU A 116 -10.10 -28.43 -18.14
C GLU A 116 -9.87 -29.94 -17.96
N THR A 117 -9.87 -30.46 -16.73
CA THR A 117 -9.66 -31.90 -16.47
C THR A 117 -10.94 -32.76 -16.52
N GLU A 118 -12.12 -32.14 -16.55
CA GLU A 118 -13.41 -32.83 -16.75
C GLU A 118 -13.86 -32.95 -18.23
N GLN A 119 -13.09 -32.40 -19.18
CA GLN A 119 -13.29 -32.54 -20.64
C GLN A 119 -12.49 -33.71 -21.24
#